data_AF-A0A1V9K9X4-F1
#
_entry.id   AF-A0A1V9K9X4-F1
#
_cell.length_a   1.000
_cell.length_b   1.000
_cell.length_c   1.000
_cell.angle_alpha   90.00
_cell.angle_beta   90.00
_cell.angle_gamma   90.00
#
_symmetry.space_group_name_H-M   'P 1'
#
loop_
_entity.id
_entity.type
_entity.pdbx_description
1 polymer ?
#
loop_
_entity_poly.entity_id
_entity_poly.type
_entity_poly.pdbx_seq_one_letter_code
_entity_poly.pdbx_strand_id
1 'polypeptide(L)'
;MVADTVCPSCGKPLPGRAGRTGRSSVYCSAACRQKAYRDRRAAPADTVRGLIAAIGRQVEDLVPQPPSVFYSGVNDLASSVGQLRRIARVARDSAKDGSVTPAAVTEPAVPPPPSSPASPGDPGGPGSPDSVTHDRVTHDHATPDSGPREALAHDSGAESVLDESDFAVLVEPYRRELRVHCYRMSGSYDDAEDLVQETFLRAWRAREGYAGKASVRTWLYRIATNACLDLQRRTARRPQRYEPLPGMNHGSAEPPARVTWLQPYPDEDLPSAEEQPDALAVSRETLELVFLAAIQHLPARQRAVLVLRDVLGLSAAETAEALEMTVASVNSALQRARPTLRDRLPRRRTEWTAETDAREREVLRRYMAAAESLDLTLFTGLLSEDIALTMPPNPFWFVGREAITEFLRISLDPASPMFLGHWRHLPARANGQLAAGGYVRRPGTTVYRAQVLDVLRIEGDRIVEITSFEPHLFPAFGLPLRLPADR
;
A
#
# COMPACT_ATOMS: atom_id res chain seq x y z
N MET A 1 -23.69 12.21 42.59
CA MET A 1 -22.42 12.82 43.05
C MET A 1 -21.58 13.08 41.82
N VAL A 2 -21.02 14.29 41.67
CA VAL A 2 -20.14 14.62 40.52
C VAL A 2 -18.71 14.22 40.92
N ALA A 3 -17.99 13.52 40.04
CA ALA A 3 -16.60 13.17 40.29
C ALA A 3 -15.70 14.39 40.07
N ASP A 4 -15.09 14.91 41.13
CA ASP A 4 -14.11 15.99 41.07
C ASP A 4 -12.85 15.55 40.35
N THR A 5 -12.81 15.80 39.04
CA THR A 5 -11.63 15.53 38.23
C THR A 5 -10.53 16.53 38.57
N VAL A 6 -9.48 16.04 39.22
CA VAL A 6 -8.30 16.81 39.64
C VAL A 6 -7.22 16.84 38.54
N CYS A 7 -6.42 17.89 38.53
CA CYS A 7 -5.32 18.10 37.59
C CYS A 7 -4.14 17.16 37.93
N PRO A 8 -3.75 16.22 37.03
CA PRO A 8 -2.74 15.20 37.33
C PRO A 8 -1.31 15.72 37.49
N SER A 9 -1.07 17.03 37.28
CA SER A 9 0.25 17.65 37.46
C SER A 9 0.42 18.39 38.80
N CYS A 10 -0.68 18.62 39.53
CA CYS A 10 -0.68 19.43 40.76
C CYS A 10 -1.80 19.13 41.79
N GLY A 11 -2.68 18.15 41.54
CA GLY A 11 -3.75 17.74 42.46
C GLY A 11 -4.92 18.72 42.61
N LYS A 12 -4.85 19.94 42.08
CA LYS A 12 -5.93 20.93 42.20
C LYS A 12 -7.14 20.56 41.33
N PRO A 13 -8.39 20.86 41.74
CA PRO A 13 -9.57 20.67 40.91
C PRO A 13 -9.44 21.33 39.53
N LEU A 14 -10.00 20.70 38.50
CA LEU A 14 -10.13 21.31 37.19
C LEU A 14 -11.23 22.38 37.22
N PRO A 15 -11.07 23.52 36.51
CA PRO A 15 -12.05 24.61 36.57
C PRO A 15 -13.42 24.17 36.05
N GLY A 16 -14.43 24.29 36.91
CA GLY A 16 -15.82 23.92 36.61
C GLY A 16 -16.41 24.74 35.46
N ARG A 17 -17.37 24.14 34.73
CA ARG A 17 -17.98 24.75 33.54
C ARG A 17 -19.27 25.50 33.84
N ALA A 18 -19.23 26.81 33.59
CA ALA A 18 -20.44 27.55 33.21
C ALA A 18 -20.68 27.42 31.69
N GLY A 19 -21.71 26.67 31.30
CA GLY A 19 -22.50 26.96 30.09
C GLY A 19 -21.94 26.64 28.68
N ARG A 20 -20.90 25.79 28.49
CA ARG A 20 -20.51 25.33 27.13
C ARG A 20 -20.16 23.85 27.03
N THR A 21 -20.71 23.19 26.02
CA THR A 21 -20.43 21.80 25.59
C THR A 21 -19.19 21.73 24.69
N GLY A 22 -18.33 20.74 24.90
CA GLY A 22 -17.04 20.57 24.20
C GLY A 22 -16.05 19.71 24.99
N ARG A 23 -14.80 19.57 24.53
CA ARG A 23 -13.74 18.78 25.22
C ARG A 23 -13.30 19.40 26.55
N SER A 24 -13.24 18.61 27.62
CA SER A 24 -12.76 19.01 28.95
C SER A 24 -11.26 19.33 28.94
N SER A 25 -10.81 20.27 29.80
CA SER A 25 -9.38 20.56 29.95
C SER A 25 -8.76 19.61 30.97
N VAL A 26 -7.85 18.75 30.53
CA VAL A 26 -7.14 17.76 31.39
C VAL A 26 -6.22 18.42 32.44
N TYR A 27 -5.94 19.73 32.33
CA TYR A 27 -5.06 20.47 33.24
C TYR A 27 -5.70 21.79 33.68
N CYS A 28 -5.52 22.17 34.94
CA CYS A 28 -6.12 23.38 35.52
C CYS A 28 -5.47 24.70 35.07
N SER A 29 -4.25 24.64 34.49
CA SER A 29 -3.58 25.82 33.92
C SER A 29 -2.59 25.43 32.81
N ALA A 30 -2.20 26.42 31.99
CA ALA A 30 -1.15 26.26 31.00
C ALA A 30 0.19 25.85 31.64
N ALA A 31 0.54 26.42 32.80
CA ALA A 31 1.75 26.05 33.55
C ALA A 31 1.77 24.56 33.97
N CYS A 32 0.63 24.01 34.39
CA CYS A 32 0.51 22.57 34.71
C CYS A 32 0.68 21.69 33.46
N ARG A 33 0.18 22.14 32.31
CA ARG A 33 0.38 21.48 31.01
C ARG A 33 1.86 21.52 30.59
N GLN A 34 2.53 22.66 30.79
CA GLN A 34 3.96 22.86 30.52
C GLN A 34 4.87 22.11 31.50
N LYS A 35 4.40 21.84 32.73
CA LYS A 35 5.08 20.97 33.69
C LYS A 35 4.96 19.51 33.24
N ALA A 36 3.74 18.99 33.07
CA ALA A 36 3.52 17.61 32.61
C ALA A 36 4.22 17.28 31.28
N TYR A 37 4.35 18.25 30.35
CA TYR A 37 5.13 18.09 29.13
C TYR A 37 6.65 17.98 29.38
N ARG A 38 7.19 18.72 30.35
CA ARG A 38 8.60 18.60 30.76
C ARG A 38 8.85 17.32 31.55
N ASP A 39 7.97 16.96 32.47
CA ASP A 39 8.08 15.73 33.27
C ASP A 39 8.16 14.49 32.35
N ARG A 40 7.28 14.40 31.33
CA ARG A 40 7.32 13.37 30.27
C ARG A 40 8.58 13.36 29.40
N ARG A 41 9.37 14.44 29.42
CA ARG A 41 10.61 14.61 28.62
C ARG A 41 11.87 14.64 29.49
N ALA A 42 11.71 14.56 30.81
CA ALA A 42 12.76 14.52 31.83
C ALA A 42 12.77 13.21 32.63
N ALA A 43 11.76 12.35 32.46
CA ALA A 43 11.91 10.92 32.72
C ALA A 43 13.18 10.42 31.97
N PRO A 44 14.07 9.66 32.63
CA PRO A 44 15.26 9.15 31.97
C PRO A 44 14.86 8.28 30.78
N ALA A 45 15.66 8.30 29.72
CA ALA A 45 15.38 7.48 28.55
C ALA A 45 15.44 6.00 28.93
N ASP A 46 14.26 5.37 29.04
CA ASP A 46 14.15 3.92 29.18
C ASP A 46 14.96 3.28 28.06
N THR A 47 16.02 2.56 28.46
CA THR A 47 16.88 1.86 27.50
C THR A 47 16.04 0.94 26.62
N VAL A 48 16.53 0.59 25.43
CA VAL A 48 15.83 -0.33 24.52
C VAL A 48 15.39 -1.62 25.23
N ARG A 49 16.17 -2.08 26.23
CA ARG A 49 15.85 -3.21 27.11
C ARG A 49 14.62 -2.95 28.02
N GLY A 50 14.46 -1.74 28.56
CA GLY A 50 13.28 -1.33 29.32
C GLY A 50 12.02 -1.20 28.45
N LEU A 51 12.16 -0.66 27.23
CA LEU A 51 11.06 -0.60 26.26
C LEU A 51 10.62 -2.01 25.82
N ILE A 52 11.57 -2.92 25.55
CA ILE A 52 11.30 -4.32 25.26
C ILE A 52 10.61 -5.01 26.46
N ALA A 53 11.04 -4.74 27.69
CA ALA A 53 10.39 -5.30 28.89
C ALA A 53 8.97 -4.75 29.12
N ALA A 54 8.69 -3.50 28.72
CA ALA A 54 7.34 -2.95 28.74
C ALA A 54 6.43 -3.61 27.70
N ILE A 55 6.93 -3.76 26.46
CA ILE A 55 6.22 -4.47 25.38
C ILE A 55 5.99 -5.95 25.76
N GLY A 56 6.97 -6.61 26.37
CA GLY A 56 6.86 -7.99 26.85
C GLY A 56 5.69 -8.18 27.82
N ARG A 57 5.61 -7.35 28.87
CA ARG A 57 4.47 -7.39 29.81
C ARG A 57 3.13 -7.11 29.12
N GLN A 58 3.09 -6.12 28.22
CA GLN A 58 1.88 -5.84 27.44
C GLN A 58 1.47 -6.98 26.48
N VAL A 59 2.38 -7.90 26.14
CA VAL A 59 2.09 -9.10 25.34
C VAL A 59 1.68 -10.28 26.24
N GLU A 60 2.22 -10.38 27.45
CA GLU A 60 1.77 -11.37 28.46
C GLU A 60 0.34 -11.06 28.96
N ASP A 61 -0.04 -9.78 29.05
CA ASP A 61 -1.41 -9.34 29.35
C ASP A 61 -2.44 -9.64 28.22
N LEU A 62 -2.00 -10.00 27.00
CA LEU A 62 -2.87 -10.30 25.85
C LEU A 62 -3.40 -11.75 25.86
N VAL A 63 -4.07 -12.13 26.94
CA VAL A 63 -4.98 -13.30 26.94
C VAL A 63 -6.12 -13.02 25.95
N PRO A 64 -6.51 -13.98 25.07
CA PRO A 64 -7.57 -13.75 24.10
C PRO A 64 -8.91 -13.44 24.78
N GLN A 65 -9.44 -12.25 24.49
CA GLN A 65 -10.73 -11.73 24.96
C GLN A 65 -11.64 -11.39 23.77
N PRO A 66 -12.97 -11.20 23.97
CA PRO A 66 -13.93 -11.09 22.87
C PRO A 66 -13.65 -9.97 21.83
N PRO A 67 -14.20 -10.09 20.60
CA PRO A 67 -13.68 -9.37 19.41
C PRO A 67 -13.69 -7.84 19.43
N SER A 68 -14.38 -7.19 20.38
CA SER A 68 -14.47 -5.72 20.46
C SER A 68 -13.15 -5.04 20.82
N VAL A 69 -12.24 -5.72 21.53
CA VAL A 69 -10.93 -5.15 21.95
C VAL A 69 -9.85 -5.28 20.85
N PHE A 70 -10.03 -6.21 19.90
CA PHE A 70 -9.07 -6.45 18.83
C PHE A 70 -8.86 -5.20 17.94
N TYR A 71 -9.95 -4.50 17.62
CA TYR A 71 -9.90 -3.29 16.79
C TYR A 71 -9.19 -2.10 17.45
N SER A 72 -9.28 -1.94 18.78
CA SER A 72 -8.48 -0.93 19.48
C SER A 72 -7.00 -1.30 19.52
N GLY A 73 -6.68 -2.57 19.83
CA GLY A 73 -5.29 -3.05 19.87
C GLY A 73 -4.57 -2.90 18.53
N VAL A 74 -5.23 -3.23 17.42
CA VAL A 74 -4.69 -3.03 16.06
C VAL A 74 -4.48 -1.55 15.75
N ASN A 75 -5.39 -0.66 16.14
CA ASN A 75 -5.29 0.78 15.87
C ASN A 75 -4.19 1.47 16.72
N ASP A 76 -4.01 1.05 17.97
CA ASP A 76 -2.94 1.54 18.85
C ASP A 76 -1.56 1.00 18.41
N LEU A 77 -1.50 -0.25 17.92
CA LEU A 77 -0.30 -0.82 17.30
C LEU A 77 0.06 -0.10 15.99
N ALA A 78 -0.91 0.14 15.12
CA ALA A 78 -0.72 0.91 13.88
C ALA A 78 -0.27 2.35 14.16
N SER A 79 -0.86 2.99 15.19
CA SER A 79 -0.43 4.31 15.67
C SER A 79 1.01 4.30 16.19
N SER A 80 1.40 3.27 16.93
CA SER A 80 2.76 3.08 17.46
C SER A 80 3.78 2.85 16.33
N VAL A 81 3.47 2.01 15.34
CA VAL A 81 4.28 1.83 14.13
C VAL A 81 4.37 3.13 13.32
N GLY A 82 3.27 3.87 13.19
CA GLY A 82 3.23 5.20 12.56
C GLY A 82 3.98 6.29 13.33
N GLN A 83 4.26 6.10 14.62
CA GLN A 83 5.14 6.95 15.41
C GLN A 83 6.61 6.55 15.24
N LEU A 84 6.93 5.25 15.29
CA LEU A 84 8.27 4.72 15.03
C LEU A 84 8.77 5.08 13.61
N ARG A 85 7.93 4.91 12.58
CA ARG A 85 8.22 5.33 11.19
C ARG A 85 8.49 6.85 11.07
N ARG A 86 7.94 7.69 11.94
CA ARG A 86 8.22 9.13 12.01
C ARG A 86 9.54 9.43 12.72
N ILE A 87 9.82 8.76 13.86
CA ILE A 87 11.08 8.91 14.59
C ILE A 87 12.27 8.47 13.72
N ALA A 88 12.15 7.33 13.04
CA ALA A 88 13.17 6.83 12.11
C ALA A 88 13.42 7.78 10.92
N ARG A 89 12.40 8.52 10.47
CA ARG A 89 12.55 9.56 9.43
C ARG A 89 13.31 10.77 9.97
N VAL A 90 12.88 11.33 11.10
CA VAL A 90 13.54 12.49 11.73
C VAL A 90 15.01 12.16 12.05
N ALA A 91 15.31 10.99 12.60
CA ALA A 91 16.69 10.56 12.86
C ALA A 91 17.54 10.45 11.58
N ARG A 92 16.95 9.94 10.48
CA ARG A 92 17.61 9.85 9.17
C ARG A 92 17.87 11.21 8.53
N ASP A 93 16.99 12.18 8.76
CA ASP A 93 17.14 13.52 8.21
C ASP A 93 18.13 14.35 9.05
N SER A 94 18.08 14.30 10.39
CA SER A 94 19.11 14.92 11.25
C SER A 94 20.52 14.33 11.06
N ALA A 95 20.62 13.06 10.67
CA ALA A 95 21.90 12.45 10.29
C ALA A 95 22.50 13.00 8.98
N LYS A 96 21.68 13.60 8.09
CA LYS A 96 22.17 14.31 6.88
C LYS A 96 22.66 15.72 7.21
N ASP A 97 22.07 16.36 8.23
CA ASP A 97 22.47 17.69 8.72
C ASP A 97 23.78 17.66 9.54
N GLY A 98 24.51 16.53 9.55
CA GLY A 98 25.80 16.36 10.26
C GLY A 98 25.71 16.35 11.79
N SER A 99 24.50 16.35 12.35
CA SER A 99 24.25 16.54 13.78
C SER A 99 24.02 15.21 14.51
N VAL A 100 25.11 14.51 14.84
CA VAL A 100 25.32 13.58 15.99
C VAL A 100 26.51 12.64 15.70
N THR A 101 27.38 12.42 16.68
CA THR A 101 28.39 11.35 16.68
C THR A 101 27.90 10.13 17.47
N PRO A 102 28.08 8.88 16.97
CA PRO A 102 27.67 7.68 17.68
C PRO A 102 28.70 7.25 18.73
N ALA A 103 28.26 7.07 19.98
CA ALA A 103 29.02 6.37 21.01
C ALA A 103 28.58 4.90 21.09
N ALA A 104 29.54 3.97 21.23
CA ALA A 104 29.25 2.55 21.32
C ALA A 104 28.65 2.17 22.69
N VAL A 105 27.72 1.21 22.70
CA VAL A 105 27.07 0.67 23.90
C VAL A 105 27.35 -0.82 23.99
N THR A 106 27.92 -1.28 25.11
CA THR A 106 28.22 -2.68 25.39
C THR A 106 27.02 -3.45 25.92
N GLU A 107 26.93 -4.74 25.60
CA GLU A 107 25.89 -5.64 26.09
C GLU A 107 26.23 -6.26 27.47
N PRO A 108 25.25 -6.38 28.37
CA PRO A 108 25.24 -7.42 29.40
C PRO A 108 24.16 -8.50 29.15
N ALA A 109 24.38 -9.68 29.75
CA ALA A 109 23.78 -10.97 29.40
C ALA A 109 22.28 -11.19 29.76
N VAL A 110 21.81 -12.44 29.58
CA VAL A 110 20.42 -12.92 29.62
C VAL A 110 20.22 -14.03 30.67
N PRO A 111 19.17 -13.99 31.51
CA PRO A 111 18.76 -15.09 32.39
C PRO A 111 17.72 -16.05 31.75
N PRO A 112 17.53 -17.28 32.26
CA PRO A 112 16.68 -18.31 31.65
C PRO A 112 15.16 -18.18 31.97
N PRO A 113 14.27 -18.81 31.18
CA PRO A 113 12.82 -18.72 31.34
C PRO A 113 12.20 -19.78 32.29
N PRO A 114 11.03 -19.51 32.89
CA PRO A 114 10.20 -20.49 33.63
C PRO A 114 9.25 -21.29 32.71
N SER A 115 8.61 -22.33 33.27
CA SER A 115 7.83 -23.34 32.54
C SER A 115 6.32 -23.36 32.86
N SER A 116 5.50 -23.74 31.88
CA SER A 116 4.03 -23.89 31.99
C SER A 116 3.56 -25.16 32.73
N PRO A 117 2.31 -25.16 33.23
CA PRO A 117 1.47 -26.36 33.30
C PRO A 117 0.10 -26.19 32.58
N ALA A 118 -0.71 -27.24 32.53
CA ALA A 118 -1.86 -27.40 31.62
C ALA A 118 -3.25 -27.40 32.29
N SER A 119 -4.30 -27.27 31.46
CA SER A 119 -5.71 -27.64 31.76
C SER A 119 -5.89 -29.18 31.69
N PRO A 120 -6.99 -29.79 32.22
CA PRO A 120 -8.33 -29.70 31.60
C PRO A 120 -9.54 -29.79 32.57
N GLY A 121 -10.78 -29.71 32.05
CA GLY A 121 -11.99 -30.11 32.80
C GLY A 121 -13.33 -29.59 32.23
N ASP A 122 -14.16 -30.51 31.71
CA ASP A 122 -15.57 -30.34 31.32
C ASP A 122 -16.30 -31.65 31.74
N PRO A 123 -17.55 -31.66 32.24
CA PRO A 123 -18.71 -31.91 31.35
C PRO A 123 -20.10 -31.37 31.78
N GLY A 124 -21.02 -31.24 30.81
CA GLY A 124 -22.40 -31.72 30.98
C GLY A 124 -23.59 -30.78 30.67
N GLY A 125 -24.49 -31.23 29.78
CA GLY A 125 -25.89 -30.77 29.68
C GLY A 125 -26.87 -31.81 30.28
N PRO A 126 -28.13 -31.96 29.80
CA PRO A 126 -28.87 -31.21 28.76
C PRO A 126 -30.29 -30.72 29.21
N GLY A 127 -31.09 -30.13 28.31
CA GLY A 127 -32.52 -29.86 28.57
C GLY A 127 -33.31 -29.22 27.41
N SER A 128 -34.50 -29.75 27.10
CA SER A 128 -35.50 -29.31 26.10
C SER A 128 -36.87 -29.95 26.49
N PRO A 129 -38.04 -29.72 25.84
CA PRO A 129 -38.31 -29.09 24.52
C PRO A 129 -39.55 -28.13 24.49
N ASP A 130 -40.17 -27.99 23.30
CA ASP A 130 -41.59 -27.64 23.00
C ASP A 130 -42.06 -26.16 23.03
N SER A 131 -43.13 -25.71 22.31
CA SER A 131 -43.86 -26.15 21.08
C SER A 131 -44.97 -25.08 20.72
N VAL A 132 -45.82 -25.05 19.67
CA VAL A 132 -46.02 -25.81 18.39
C VAL A 132 -46.90 -25.01 17.38
N THR A 133 -46.63 -25.06 16.06
CA THR A 133 -47.54 -24.70 14.90
C THR A 133 -48.11 -23.25 14.79
N HIS A 134 -48.82 -22.77 13.74
CA HIS A 134 -49.32 -23.25 12.42
C HIS A 134 -48.94 -22.19 11.33
N ASP A 135 -48.74 -22.47 10.03
CA ASP A 135 -49.72 -22.80 8.94
C ASP A 135 -50.82 -21.70 8.75
N ARG A 136 -51.24 -21.24 7.55
CA ARG A 136 -51.24 -21.84 6.20
C ARG A 136 -51.43 -20.82 5.03
N VAL A 137 -50.82 -21.14 3.88
CA VAL A 137 -51.02 -20.75 2.44
C VAL A 137 -52.29 -19.97 2.00
N THR A 138 -52.13 -18.97 1.09
CA THR A 138 -52.85 -18.84 -0.23
C THR A 138 -52.22 -17.80 -1.20
N HIS A 139 -52.36 -18.01 -2.52
CA HIS A 139 -52.10 -17.05 -3.62
C HIS A 139 -53.36 -16.20 -3.93
N ASP A 140 -53.23 -15.05 -4.62
CA ASP A 140 -53.51 -14.93 -6.09
C ASP A 140 -53.10 -13.56 -6.69
N HIS A 141 -53.21 -13.42 -8.03
CA HIS A 141 -52.98 -12.20 -8.82
C HIS A 141 -54.25 -11.33 -9.02
N ALA A 142 -54.10 -9.99 -9.08
CA ALA A 142 -54.85 -9.12 -10.01
C ALA A 142 -54.31 -7.66 -10.06
N THR A 143 -54.38 -7.07 -11.25
CA THR A 143 -54.43 -5.62 -11.56
C THR A 143 -55.45 -5.45 -12.72
N PRO A 144 -55.81 -4.24 -13.22
CA PRO A 144 -55.58 -2.86 -12.77
C PRO A 144 -56.88 -2.00 -12.66
N ASP A 145 -56.82 -0.75 -12.16
CA ASP A 145 -57.59 0.41 -12.72
C ASP A 145 -57.03 1.79 -12.24
N SER A 146 -57.76 2.90 -12.50
CA SER A 146 -57.17 4.18 -12.91
C SER A 146 -57.63 5.46 -12.17
N GLY A 147 -56.89 5.89 -11.15
CA GLY A 147 -56.89 7.28 -10.61
C GLY A 147 -58.18 7.78 -9.92
N PRO A 148 -58.32 9.10 -9.63
CA PRO A 148 -57.33 10.18 -9.75
C PRO A 148 -57.02 10.93 -8.41
N ARG A 149 -55.78 11.46 -8.33
CA ARG A 149 -55.35 12.65 -7.55
C ARG A 149 -56.14 13.06 -6.29
N GLU A 150 -55.56 12.82 -5.11
CA GLU A 150 -55.68 13.75 -3.98
C GLU A 150 -54.32 13.92 -3.30
N ALA A 151 -54.07 15.10 -2.71
CA ALA A 151 -52.73 15.49 -2.24
C ALA A 151 -52.73 15.67 -0.71
N LEU A 152 -51.99 14.81 -0.01
CA LEU A 152 -51.74 14.93 1.43
C LEU A 152 -50.24 14.95 1.73
N ALA A 153 -49.92 15.48 2.90
CA ALA A 153 -48.60 16.01 3.23
C ALA A 153 -47.52 14.95 3.42
N HIS A 154 -46.28 15.42 3.28
CA HIS A 154 -45.02 14.82 3.73
C HIS A 154 -45.15 13.72 4.80
N ASP A 155 -44.88 12.48 4.41
CA ASP A 155 -43.91 11.68 5.15
C ASP A 155 -42.69 11.48 4.25
N SER A 156 -41.57 12.11 4.61
CA SER A 156 -40.33 12.06 3.83
C SER A 156 -39.40 10.97 4.36
N GLY A 157 -39.93 9.75 4.47
CA GLY A 157 -39.16 8.51 4.56
C GLY A 157 -38.42 8.26 3.24
N ALA A 158 -37.39 9.05 2.98
CA ALA A 158 -36.45 8.77 1.90
C ALA A 158 -35.60 7.57 2.31
N GLU A 159 -36.03 6.36 1.90
CA GLU A 159 -35.23 5.14 2.08
C GLU A 159 -33.81 5.37 1.58
N SER A 160 -32.83 5.06 2.44
CA SER A 160 -31.43 5.19 2.08
C SER A 160 -31.12 4.17 0.99
N VAL A 161 -30.82 4.65 -0.22
CA VAL A 161 -30.39 3.82 -1.37
C VAL A 161 -29.10 3.02 -1.04
N LEU A 162 -28.43 3.36 0.07
CA LEU A 162 -27.38 2.59 0.72
C LEU A 162 -27.72 2.47 2.22
N ASP A 163 -28.44 1.41 2.62
CA ASP A 163 -28.69 1.13 4.04
C ASP A 163 -27.41 0.68 4.79
N GLU A 164 -27.42 0.83 6.12
CA GLU A 164 -26.45 0.28 7.08
C GLU A 164 -26.12 -1.20 6.80
N SER A 165 -27.15 -2.03 6.55
CA SER A 165 -27.01 -3.48 6.38
C SER A 165 -26.43 -3.90 5.02
N ASP A 166 -26.90 -3.30 3.93
CA ASP A 166 -26.51 -3.67 2.56
C ASP A 166 -25.23 -2.97 2.07
N PHE A 167 -24.80 -1.86 2.69
CA PHE A 167 -23.66 -1.07 2.21
C PHE A 167 -22.41 -1.91 1.92
N ALA A 168 -22.06 -2.86 2.79
CA ALA A 168 -20.89 -3.71 2.60
C ALA A 168 -21.01 -4.58 1.33
N VAL A 169 -22.19 -5.18 1.10
CA VAL A 169 -22.50 -5.98 -0.09
C VAL A 169 -22.42 -5.12 -1.37
N LEU A 170 -22.81 -3.85 -1.28
CA LEU A 170 -22.84 -2.92 -2.41
C LEU A 170 -21.50 -2.24 -2.73
N VAL A 171 -20.56 -2.13 -1.78
CA VAL A 171 -19.23 -1.50 -2.04
C VAL A 171 -18.08 -2.48 -2.20
N GLU A 172 -18.11 -3.63 -1.52
CA GLU A 172 -17.00 -4.59 -1.50
C GLU A 172 -16.64 -5.16 -2.90
N PRO A 173 -17.59 -5.44 -3.82
CA PRO A 173 -17.27 -5.85 -5.19
C PRO A 173 -16.37 -4.86 -5.95
N TYR A 174 -16.42 -3.58 -5.59
CA TYR A 174 -15.60 -2.55 -6.22
C TYR A 174 -14.18 -2.44 -5.61
N ARG A 175 -13.84 -3.18 -4.54
CA ARG A 175 -12.53 -3.10 -3.86
C ARG A 175 -11.36 -3.23 -4.85
N ARG A 176 -11.37 -4.25 -5.70
CA ARG A 176 -10.29 -4.54 -6.66
C ARG A 176 -10.06 -3.38 -7.63
N GLU A 177 -11.11 -2.89 -8.28
CA GLU A 177 -10.97 -1.82 -9.28
C GLU A 177 -10.70 -0.44 -8.66
N LEU A 178 -11.18 -0.18 -7.43
CA LEU A 178 -10.84 1.00 -6.66
C LEU A 178 -9.38 0.97 -6.19
N ARG A 179 -8.84 -0.19 -5.80
CA ARG A 179 -7.42 -0.34 -5.44
C ARG A 179 -6.51 -0.10 -6.64
N VAL A 180 -6.83 -0.69 -7.79
CA VAL A 180 -6.15 -0.44 -9.07
C VAL A 180 -6.17 1.05 -9.43
N HIS A 181 -7.27 1.75 -9.19
CA HIS A 181 -7.39 3.20 -9.40
C HIS A 181 -6.56 4.03 -8.41
N CYS A 182 -6.65 3.71 -7.11
CA CYS A 182 -5.84 4.33 -6.08
C CYS A 182 -4.34 4.13 -6.34
N TYR A 183 -3.95 2.96 -6.86
CA TYR A 183 -2.59 2.64 -7.27
C TYR A 183 -2.12 3.43 -8.51
N ARG A 184 -2.93 3.51 -9.58
CA ARG A 184 -2.66 4.42 -10.72
C ARG A 184 -2.47 5.87 -10.26
N MET A 185 -3.20 6.29 -9.23
CA MET A 185 -3.03 7.62 -8.64
C MET A 185 -1.78 7.73 -7.74
N SER A 186 -1.51 6.81 -6.83
CA SER A 186 -0.43 6.90 -5.82
C SER A 186 0.95 6.50 -6.36
N GLY A 187 1.02 5.49 -7.23
CA GLY A 187 2.23 4.74 -7.59
C GLY A 187 2.66 3.69 -6.55
N SER A 188 1.99 3.59 -5.41
CA SER A 188 2.35 2.72 -4.29
C SER A 188 1.21 1.78 -3.93
N TYR A 189 1.52 0.49 -3.79
CA TYR A 189 0.58 -0.55 -3.35
C TYR A 189 0.13 -0.30 -1.91
N ASP A 190 1.06 0.00 -1.00
CA ASP A 190 0.77 0.33 0.41
C ASP A 190 -0.18 1.53 0.52
N ASP A 191 0.12 2.63 -0.20
CA ASP A 191 -0.77 3.80 -0.26
C ASP A 191 -2.13 3.45 -0.88
N ALA A 192 -2.21 2.47 -1.81
CA ALA A 192 -3.46 2.12 -2.49
C ALA A 192 -4.43 1.36 -1.57
N GLU A 193 -3.93 0.42 -0.76
CA GLU A 193 -4.71 -0.27 0.28
C GLU A 193 -5.24 0.74 1.32
N ASP A 194 -4.37 1.60 1.86
CA ASP A 194 -4.75 2.68 2.80
C ASP A 194 -5.82 3.61 2.17
N LEU A 195 -5.69 3.94 0.89
CA LEU A 195 -6.63 4.80 0.16
C LEU A 195 -7.99 4.15 -0.09
N VAL A 196 -8.06 2.83 -0.31
CA VAL A 196 -9.34 2.11 -0.44
C VAL A 196 -10.06 2.03 0.90
N GLN A 197 -9.33 1.79 2.00
CA GLN A 197 -9.91 1.81 3.35
C GLN A 197 -10.47 3.20 3.70
N GLU A 198 -9.71 4.28 3.46
CA GLU A 198 -10.19 5.67 3.60
C GLU A 198 -11.35 5.98 2.64
N THR A 199 -11.40 5.38 1.44
CA THR A 199 -12.52 5.52 0.49
C THR A 199 -13.81 4.93 1.07
N PHE A 200 -13.77 3.69 1.55
CA PHE A 200 -14.95 3.05 2.16
C PHE A 200 -15.37 3.75 3.46
N LEU A 201 -14.43 4.20 4.29
CA LEU A 201 -14.73 5.01 5.48
C LEU A 201 -15.34 6.38 5.16
N ARG A 202 -14.99 7.00 4.03
CA ARG A 202 -15.64 8.23 3.52
C ARG A 202 -17.02 7.95 2.94
N ALA A 203 -17.17 6.87 2.18
CA ALA A 203 -18.43 6.46 1.58
C ALA A 203 -19.47 6.11 2.67
N TRP A 204 -19.08 5.35 3.69
CA TRP A 204 -19.94 5.03 4.84
C TRP A 204 -20.52 6.28 5.53
N ARG A 205 -19.64 7.26 5.81
CA ARG A 205 -20.00 8.56 6.40
C ARG A 205 -20.84 9.45 5.47
N ALA A 206 -20.97 9.08 4.20
CA ALA A 206 -21.71 9.82 3.18
C ALA A 206 -22.93 9.05 2.62
N ARG A 207 -23.21 7.82 3.11
CA ARG A 207 -24.26 6.94 2.57
C ARG A 207 -25.66 7.58 2.61
N GLU A 208 -25.99 8.22 3.73
CA GLU A 208 -27.24 8.98 3.95
C GLU A 208 -27.42 10.16 2.95
N GLY A 209 -26.34 10.66 2.36
CA GLY A 209 -26.37 11.74 1.36
C GLY A 209 -26.37 11.26 -0.11
N TYR A 210 -26.35 9.94 -0.35
CA TYR A 210 -26.30 9.38 -1.70
C TYR A 210 -27.71 9.30 -2.32
N ALA A 211 -28.11 10.38 -3.00
CA ALA A 211 -29.41 10.50 -3.65
C ALA A 211 -29.52 9.77 -5.02
N GLY A 212 -28.78 8.67 -5.25
CA GLY A 212 -28.89 7.81 -6.44
C GLY A 212 -28.57 8.40 -7.83
N LYS A 213 -28.25 9.71 -7.92
CA LYS A 213 -28.15 10.45 -9.21
C LYS A 213 -27.03 10.00 -10.16
N ALA A 214 -26.02 9.31 -9.65
CA ALA A 214 -24.94 8.69 -10.39
C ALA A 214 -24.68 7.31 -9.77
N SER A 215 -24.17 6.34 -10.53
CA SER A 215 -24.00 4.97 -10.04
C SER A 215 -23.12 4.89 -8.78
N VAL A 216 -23.33 3.86 -7.95
CA VAL A 216 -22.51 3.59 -6.74
C VAL A 216 -21.03 3.55 -7.12
N ARG A 217 -20.70 2.89 -8.23
CA ARG A 217 -19.36 2.88 -8.85
C ARG A 217 -18.84 4.31 -9.08
N THR A 218 -19.53 5.13 -9.87
CA THR A 218 -19.14 6.53 -10.18
C THR A 218 -18.94 7.35 -8.89
N TRP A 219 -19.81 7.16 -7.91
CA TRP A 219 -19.76 7.85 -6.61
C TRP A 219 -18.56 7.41 -5.77
N LEU A 220 -18.22 6.12 -5.73
CA LEU A 220 -17.01 5.60 -5.08
C LEU A 220 -15.73 6.08 -5.76
N TYR A 221 -15.67 6.06 -7.10
CA TYR A 221 -14.52 6.58 -7.87
C TYR A 221 -14.27 8.06 -7.59
N ARG A 222 -15.32 8.87 -7.46
CA ARG A 222 -15.22 10.28 -7.05
C ARG A 222 -14.62 10.42 -5.63
N ILE A 223 -15.05 9.59 -4.68
CA ILE A 223 -14.52 9.60 -3.31
C ILE A 223 -13.04 9.19 -3.29
N ALA A 224 -12.71 8.08 -3.96
CA ALA A 224 -11.34 7.56 -4.09
C ALA A 224 -10.39 8.58 -4.71
N THR A 225 -10.80 9.20 -5.83
CA THR A 225 -9.97 10.22 -6.51
C THR A 225 -9.68 11.40 -5.60
N ASN A 226 -10.66 11.86 -4.80
CA ASN A 226 -10.46 12.96 -3.87
C ASN A 226 -9.59 12.55 -2.65
N ALA A 227 -9.69 11.30 -2.17
CA ALA A 227 -8.75 10.77 -1.17
C ALA A 227 -7.31 10.70 -1.72
N CYS A 228 -7.12 10.29 -2.97
CA CYS A 228 -5.81 10.29 -3.64
C CYS A 228 -5.22 11.71 -3.74
N LEU A 229 -6.05 12.69 -4.14
CA LEU A 229 -5.66 14.10 -4.23
C LEU A 229 -5.34 14.69 -2.84
N ASP A 230 -6.02 14.27 -1.77
CA ASP A 230 -5.65 14.62 -0.39
C ASP A 230 -4.27 14.07 -0.01
N LEU A 231 -3.99 12.80 -0.27
CA LEU A 231 -2.71 12.18 0.04
C LEU A 231 -1.57 12.88 -0.72
N GLN A 232 -1.75 13.17 -2.01
CA GLN A 232 -0.78 13.90 -2.82
C GLN A 232 -0.56 15.34 -2.33
N ARG A 233 -1.63 16.05 -1.92
CA ARG A 233 -1.52 17.39 -1.30
C ARG A 233 -0.74 17.36 0.02
N ARG A 234 -0.92 16.32 0.84
CA ARG A 234 -0.24 16.16 2.16
C ARG A 234 1.22 15.73 2.04
N THR A 235 1.54 14.88 1.06
CA THR A 235 2.88 14.28 0.90
C THR A 235 3.79 15.06 -0.03
N ALA A 236 3.22 15.85 -0.95
CA ALA A 236 3.93 16.71 -1.91
C ALA A 236 5.03 15.99 -2.73
N ARG A 237 4.93 14.66 -2.92
CA ARG A 237 5.90 13.88 -3.71
C ARG A 237 6.01 14.45 -5.13
N ARG A 238 7.24 14.71 -5.58
CA ARG A 238 7.57 15.16 -6.94
C ARG A 238 8.71 14.30 -7.47
N PRO A 239 8.67 13.82 -8.73
CA PRO A 239 9.78 13.07 -9.27
C PRO A 239 11.01 13.98 -9.38
N GLN A 240 12.17 13.43 -9.07
CA GLN A 240 13.45 14.15 -9.09
C GLN A 240 14.29 13.69 -10.29
N ARG A 241 15.50 14.25 -10.46
CA ARG A 241 16.56 13.56 -11.22
C ARG A 241 17.26 12.57 -10.27
N TYR A 242 17.89 11.53 -10.82
CA TYR A 242 18.85 10.75 -10.03
C TYR A 242 20.21 11.45 -9.97
N GLU A 243 20.98 11.18 -8.92
CA GLU A 243 22.28 11.77 -8.58
C GLU A 243 23.27 10.63 -8.28
N PRO A 244 24.45 10.55 -8.93
CA PRO A 244 25.29 9.35 -8.87
C PRO A 244 25.84 9.06 -7.47
N LEU A 245 26.10 7.79 -7.16
CA LEU A 245 26.81 7.44 -5.93
C LEU A 245 28.32 7.64 -6.14
N PRO A 246 29.01 8.32 -5.19
CA PRO A 246 30.46 8.42 -5.21
C PRO A 246 31.12 7.04 -5.22
N GLY A 247 32.04 6.80 -6.15
CA GLY A 247 32.81 5.56 -6.24
C GLY A 247 32.11 4.39 -6.93
N MET A 248 30.98 4.60 -7.61
CA MET A 248 30.26 3.56 -8.35
C MET A 248 30.10 3.94 -9.83
N ASN A 249 30.33 2.98 -10.73
CA ASN A 249 30.05 3.14 -12.16
C ASN A 249 28.54 3.00 -12.41
N HIS A 250 27.92 4.04 -12.96
CA HIS A 250 26.49 4.07 -13.30
C HIS A 250 26.22 4.06 -14.82
N GLY A 251 27.27 3.97 -15.63
CA GLY A 251 27.22 4.15 -17.08
C GLY A 251 27.34 5.59 -17.53
N SER A 252 27.14 5.81 -18.84
CA SER A 252 27.41 7.09 -19.53
C SER A 252 26.17 7.88 -19.94
N ALA A 253 24.97 7.33 -19.77
CA ALA A 253 23.70 7.94 -20.18
C ALA A 253 22.99 8.71 -19.04
N GLU A 254 22.08 9.63 -19.39
CA GLU A 254 21.20 10.25 -18.39
C GLU A 254 20.26 9.19 -17.76
N PRO A 255 20.05 9.22 -16.43
CA PRO A 255 19.10 8.33 -15.78
C PRO A 255 17.64 8.59 -16.22
N PRO A 256 16.77 7.55 -16.19
CA PRO A 256 15.32 7.77 -16.21
C PRO A 256 14.91 8.64 -15.01
N ALA A 257 13.79 9.34 -15.06
CA ALA A 257 13.43 10.28 -13.99
C ALA A 257 13.00 9.56 -12.69
N ARG A 258 13.38 10.10 -11.52
CA ARG A 258 13.35 9.42 -10.22
C ARG A 258 11.94 9.36 -9.61
N VAL A 259 11.28 8.20 -9.71
CA VAL A 259 9.99 7.86 -9.09
C VAL A 259 10.19 6.85 -7.94
N THR A 260 10.86 7.26 -6.86
CA THR A 260 11.24 6.35 -5.76
C THR A 260 10.08 5.78 -4.94
N TRP A 261 8.86 6.31 -5.05
CA TRP A 261 7.70 5.71 -4.36
C TRP A 261 6.91 4.76 -5.25
N LEU A 262 7.40 4.44 -6.45
CA LEU A 262 6.85 3.37 -7.26
C LEU A 262 7.03 2.05 -6.51
N GLN A 263 5.97 1.27 -6.39
CA GLN A 263 5.98 -0.10 -5.88
C GLN A 263 5.36 -1.03 -6.92
N PRO A 264 5.73 -2.31 -6.95
CA PRO A 264 5.14 -3.29 -7.86
C PRO A 264 3.72 -3.65 -7.39
N TYR A 265 2.87 -4.09 -8.31
CA TYR A 265 1.50 -4.54 -8.04
C TYR A 265 1.30 -5.98 -8.53
N PRO A 266 0.78 -6.91 -7.70
CA PRO A 266 0.62 -8.31 -8.08
C PRO A 266 -0.48 -8.54 -9.13
N ASP A 267 -0.16 -9.31 -10.17
CA ASP A 267 -1.11 -9.61 -11.26
C ASP A 267 -2.36 -10.36 -10.78
N GLU A 268 -2.28 -11.13 -9.69
CA GLU A 268 -3.40 -11.86 -9.07
C GLU A 268 -4.44 -10.93 -8.42
N ASP A 269 -4.04 -9.68 -8.13
CA ASP A 269 -4.86 -8.67 -7.46
C ASP A 269 -5.55 -7.71 -8.44
N LEU A 270 -5.49 -8.03 -9.75
CA LEU A 270 -6.17 -7.36 -10.85
C LEU A 270 -7.59 -7.94 -11.06
N PRO A 271 -8.54 -7.14 -11.60
CA PRO A 271 -9.80 -7.67 -12.10
C PRO A 271 -9.57 -8.75 -13.18
N SER A 272 -10.38 -9.80 -13.17
CA SER A 272 -10.23 -10.97 -14.04
C SER A 272 -10.81 -10.78 -15.44
N ALA A 273 -10.48 -11.71 -16.35
CA ALA A 273 -11.08 -11.76 -17.69
C ALA A 273 -12.61 -11.95 -17.66
N GLU A 274 -13.10 -12.67 -16.66
CA GLU A 274 -14.51 -13.02 -16.49
C GLU A 274 -15.28 -11.86 -15.84
N GLU A 275 -14.60 -11.06 -15.01
CA GLU A 275 -15.16 -9.84 -14.41
C GLU A 275 -15.25 -8.69 -15.45
N GLN A 276 -14.21 -8.45 -16.26
CA GLN A 276 -14.17 -7.35 -17.24
C GLN A 276 -13.33 -7.69 -18.51
N PRO A 277 -13.90 -8.36 -19.54
CA PRO A 277 -13.14 -8.85 -20.71
C PRO A 277 -12.39 -7.77 -21.49
N ASP A 278 -13.10 -6.74 -21.97
CA ASP A 278 -12.52 -5.65 -22.77
C ASP A 278 -11.56 -4.77 -21.95
N ALA A 279 -11.73 -4.74 -20.62
CA ALA A 279 -10.88 -3.96 -19.75
C ALA A 279 -9.50 -4.59 -19.55
N LEU A 280 -9.32 -5.91 -19.71
CA LEU A 280 -8.06 -6.57 -19.36
C LEU A 280 -6.84 -6.03 -20.14
N ALA A 281 -6.96 -5.89 -21.47
CA ALA A 281 -5.86 -5.44 -22.31
C ALA A 281 -5.44 -4.00 -21.96
N VAL A 282 -6.44 -3.10 -21.87
CA VAL A 282 -6.26 -1.70 -21.46
C VAL A 282 -5.73 -1.62 -20.02
N SER A 283 -6.20 -2.49 -19.12
CA SER A 283 -5.79 -2.49 -17.72
C SER A 283 -4.33 -2.90 -17.57
N ARG A 284 -3.87 -3.90 -18.33
CA ARG A 284 -2.44 -4.30 -18.40
C ARG A 284 -1.57 -3.16 -18.92
N GLU A 285 -1.87 -2.60 -20.10
CA GLU A 285 -1.10 -1.48 -20.68
C GLU A 285 -1.03 -0.28 -19.71
N THR A 286 -2.16 0.06 -19.07
CA THR A 286 -2.26 1.16 -18.09
C THR A 286 -1.83 0.79 -16.67
N LEU A 287 -1.13 -0.33 -16.50
CA LEU A 287 -0.50 -0.77 -15.25
C LEU A 287 0.96 -1.19 -15.41
N GLU A 288 1.50 -1.30 -16.62
CA GLU A 288 2.95 -1.48 -16.82
C GLU A 288 3.74 -0.41 -16.05
N LEU A 289 4.89 -0.79 -15.49
CA LEU A 289 5.68 0.12 -14.64
C LEU A 289 6.09 1.39 -15.39
N VAL A 290 6.36 1.27 -16.69
CA VAL A 290 6.69 2.39 -17.59
C VAL A 290 5.52 3.38 -17.72
N PHE A 291 4.28 2.88 -17.87
CA PHE A 291 3.09 3.74 -17.90
C PHE A 291 2.86 4.43 -16.55
N LEU A 292 2.98 3.67 -15.46
CA LEU A 292 2.82 4.20 -14.11
C LEU A 292 3.85 5.27 -13.78
N ALA A 293 5.13 5.02 -14.08
CA ALA A 293 6.19 6.02 -13.96
C ALA A 293 5.89 7.28 -14.80
N ALA A 294 5.45 7.13 -16.06
CA ALA A 294 5.09 8.24 -16.93
C ALA A 294 3.96 9.10 -16.31
N ILE A 295 2.87 8.50 -15.81
CA ILE A 295 1.79 9.26 -15.15
C ILE A 295 2.22 9.85 -13.79
N GLN A 296 3.22 9.29 -13.09
CA GLN A 296 3.77 9.90 -11.87
C GLN A 296 4.44 11.26 -12.12
N HIS A 297 4.81 11.61 -13.36
CA HIS A 297 5.29 12.95 -13.73
C HIS A 297 4.18 13.98 -13.92
N LEU A 298 2.93 13.56 -14.12
CA LEU A 298 1.80 14.47 -14.25
C LEU A 298 1.47 15.14 -12.91
N PRO A 299 1.15 16.46 -12.89
CA PRO A 299 0.55 17.10 -11.74
C PRO A 299 -0.73 16.39 -11.29
N ALA A 300 -0.93 16.25 -9.98
CA ALA A 300 -2.04 15.57 -9.31
C ALA A 300 -3.40 15.58 -10.07
N ARG A 301 -3.92 16.77 -10.38
CA ARG A 301 -5.20 16.94 -11.10
C ARG A 301 -5.16 16.57 -12.59
N GLN A 302 -4.01 16.69 -13.26
CA GLN A 302 -3.84 16.23 -14.64
C GLN A 302 -3.79 14.70 -14.71
N ARG A 303 -3.17 14.05 -13.72
CA ARG A 303 -3.22 12.59 -13.54
C ARG A 303 -4.65 12.10 -13.30
N ALA A 304 -5.37 12.74 -12.38
CA ALA A 304 -6.78 12.42 -12.12
C ALA A 304 -7.65 12.54 -13.38
N VAL A 305 -7.54 13.66 -14.12
CA VAL A 305 -8.25 13.85 -15.39
C VAL A 305 -7.90 12.76 -16.41
N LEU A 306 -6.62 12.41 -16.56
CA LEU A 306 -6.19 11.34 -17.47
C LEU A 306 -6.82 9.99 -17.08
N VAL A 307 -6.69 9.56 -15.82
CA VAL A 307 -7.18 8.25 -15.39
C VAL A 307 -8.71 8.17 -15.52
N LEU A 308 -9.45 9.22 -15.12
CA LEU A 308 -10.91 9.24 -15.27
C LEU A 308 -11.36 9.23 -16.75
N ARG A 309 -10.68 9.96 -17.65
CA ARG A 309 -11.07 10.09 -19.06
C ARG A 309 -10.57 8.96 -19.97
N ASP A 310 -9.27 8.69 -19.92
CA ASP A 310 -8.56 7.84 -20.90
C ASP A 310 -8.37 6.40 -20.41
N VAL A 311 -8.60 6.11 -19.12
CA VAL A 311 -8.50 4.74 -18.55
C VAL A 311 -9.84 4.20 -18.08
N LEU A 312 -10.70 5.03 -17.48
CA LEU A 312 -12.03 4.62 -16.99
C LEU A 312 -13.20 5.02 -17.89
N GLY A 313 -12.96 5.83 -18.93
CA GLY A 313 -13.96 6.20 -19.93
C GLY A 313 -15.04 7.20 -19.50
N LEU A 314 -15.03 7.72 -18.25
CA LEU A 314 -16.00 8.72 -17.78
C LEU A 314 -16.05 9.92 -18.73
N SER A 315 -17.22 10.51 -18.95
CA SER A 315 -17.34 11.70 -19.80
C SER A 315 -16.58 12.92 -19.24
N ALA A 316 -16.37 13.92 -20.09
CA ALA A 316 -15.80 15.19 -19.64
C ALA A 316 -16.70 15.97 -18.66
N ALA A 317 -18.01 15.67 -18.63
CA ALA A 317 -18.95 16.22 -17.67
C ALA A 317 -18.84 15.54 -16.29
N GLU A 318 -18.90 14.20 -16.24
CA GLU A 318 -18.71 13.43 -15.00
C GLU A 318 -17.33 13.66 -14.39
N THR A 319 -16.29 13.78 -15.23
CA THR A 319 -14.93 14.11 -14.77
C THR A 319 -14.86 15.53 -14.20
N ALA A 320 -15.65 16.48 -14.72
CA ALA A 320 -15.71 17.85 -14.22
C ALA A 320 -16.42 17.93 -12.87
N GLU A 321 -17.56 17.24 -12.74
CA GLU A 321 -18.29 17.08 -11.48
C GLU A 321 -17.44 16.38 -10.41
N ALA A 322 -16.80 15.25 -10.74
CA ALA A 322 -16.04 14.44 -9.79
C ALA A 322 -14.78 15.13 -9.23
N LEU A 323 -14.24 16.14 -9.94
CA LEU A 323 -13.02 16.87 -9.58
C LEU A 323 -13.25 18.31 -9.13
N GLU A 324 -14.50 18.77 -9.06
CA GLU A 324 -14.89 20.16 -8.80
C GLU A 324 -14.20 21.13 -9.79
N MET A 325 -14.31 20.81 -11.09
CA MET A 325 -13.69 21.51 -12.21
C MET A 325 -14.73 21.90 -13.27
N THR A 326 -14.36 22.77 -14.21
CA THR A 326 -15.17 22.98 -15.42
C THR A 326 -14.79 21.98 -16.52
N VAL A 327 -15.72 21.66 -17.42
CA VAL A 327 -15.48 20.80 -18.60
C VAL A 327 -14.32 21.35 -19.46
N ALA A 328 -14.22 22.68 -19.61
CA ALA A 328 -13.11 23.33 -20.29
C ALA A 328 -11.76 23.11 -19.57
N SER A 329 -11.75 23.13 -18.23
CA SER A 329 -10.56 22.83 -17.42
C SER A 329 -10.15 21.35 -17.51
N VAL A 330 -11.11 20.42 -17.59
CA VAL A 330 -10.87 18.99 -17.82
C VAL A 330 -10.22 18.78 -19.19
N ASN A 331 -10.82 19.28 -20.27
CA ASN A 331 -10.28 19.16 -21.62
C ASN A 331 -8.87 19.77 -21.72
N SER A 332 -8.67 20.95 -21.11
CA SER A 332 -7.37 21.62 -21.04
C SER A 332 -6.31 20.86 -20.22
N ALA A 333 -6.72 20.14 -19.17
CA ALA A 333 -5.82 19.29 -18.38
C ALA A 333 -5.41 18.04 -19.16
N LEU A 334 -6.35 17.41 -19.88
CA LEU A 334 -6.10 16.23 -20.71
C LEU A 334 -5.18 16.57 -21.90
N GLN A 335 -5.40 17.72 -22.55
CA GLN A 335 -4.55 18.24 -23.62
C GLN A 335 -3.10 18.48 -23.18
N ARG A 336 -2.87 18.83 -21.90
CA ARG A 336 -1.52 18.98 -21.33
C ARG A 336 -0.91 17.66 -20.86
N ALA A 337 -1.73 16.71 -20.40
CA ALA A 337 -1.24 15.41 -19.93
C ALA A 337 -0.68 14.54 -21.07
N ARG A 338 -1.41 14.45 -22.20
CA ARG A 338 -1.07 13.55 -23.31
C ARG A 338 0.33 13.79 -23.92
N PRO A 339 0.81 15.03 -24.14
CA PRO A 339 2.20 15.29 -24.52
C PRO A 339 3.21 14.69 -23.53
N THR A 340 3.08 14.95 -22.23
CA THR A 340 4.00 14.43 -21.20
C THR A 340 4.06 12.90 -21.15
N LEU A 341 3.01 12.20 -21.59
CA LEU A 341 3.05 10.74 -21.77
C LEU A 341 3.74 10.34 -23.06
N ARG A 342 3.37 10.93 -24.20
CA ARG A 342 4.02 10.65 -25.50
C ARG A 342 5.53 10.93 -25.49
N ASP A 343 5.97 11.87 -24.67
CA ASP A 343 7.37 12.25 -24.52
C ASP A 343 8.11 11.38 -23.47
N ARG A 344 7.44 10.39 -22.85
CA ARG A 344 7.97 9.49 -21.79
C ARG A 344 7.71 8.00 -22.01
N LEU A 345 6.67 7.64 -22.76
CA LEU A 345 6.35 6.27 -23.12
C LEU A 345 7.17 5.85 -24.36
N PRO A 346 7.68 4.61 -24.42
CA PRO A 346 8.30 4.06 -25.62
C PRO A 346 7.29 3.97 -26.77
N ARG A 347 7.78 3.96 -28.02
CA ARG A 347 6.95 3.97 -29.23
C ARG A 347 6.33 2.59 -29.52
N ARG A 348 5.19 2.32 -28.87
CA ARG A 348 4.28 1.15 -28.99
C ARG A 348 4.75 -0.15 -28.31
N ARG A 349 3.79 -0.83 -27.67
CA ARG A 349 3.81 -2.28 -27.34
C ARG A 349 2.49 -2.92 -27.82
N THR A 350 2.18 -2.79 -29.12
CA THR A 350 0.85 -3.15 -29.69
C THR A 350 0.78 -4.57 -30.29
N GLU A 351 1.77 -5.43 -30.00
CA GLU A 351 1.94 -6.74 -30.64
C GLU A 351 2.21 -7.85 -29.59
N TRP A 352 1.22 -8.10 -28.72
CA TRP A 352 1.26 -9.21 -27.77
C TRP A 352 0.65 -10.47 -28.41
N THR A 353 1.45 -11.51 -28.61
CA THR A 353 0.97 -12.84 -29.05
C THR A 353 1.30 -13.90 -28.00
N ALA A 354 0.68 -15.09 -28.10
CA ALA A 354 0.97 -16.22 -27.21
C ALA A 354 2.43 -16.72 -27.35
N GLU A 355 3.04 -16.55 -28.52
CA GLU A 355 4.45 -16.88 -28.77
C GLU A 355 5.39 -15.91 -28.04
N THR A 356 5.01 -14.62 -27.95
CA THR A 356 5.73 -13.61 -27.17
C THR A 356 5.84 -14.01 -25.70
N ASP A 357 4.72 -14.34 -25.03
CA ASP A 357 4.73 -14.70 -23.60
C ASP A 357 5.46 -16.03 -23.33
N ALA A 358 5.49 -16.97 -24.29
CA ALA A 358 6.33 -18.17 -24.20
C ALA A 358 7.83 -17.85 -24.28
N ARG A 359 8.22 -16.94 -25.18
CA ARG A 359 9.62 -16.48 -25.33
C ARG A 359 10.09 -15.64 -24.15
N GLU A 360 9.26 -14.73 -23.65
CA GLU A 360 9.52 -13.95 -22.43
C GLU A 360 9.74 -14.88 -21.22
N ARG A 361 8.93 -15.94 -21.08
CA ARG A 361 9.09 -16.95 -20.01
C ARG A 361 10.41 -17.73 -20.07
N GLU A 362 10.93 -18.03 -21.26
CA GLU A 362 12.24 -18.66 -21.41
C GLU A 362 13.40 -17.69 -21.06
N VAL A 363 13.28 -16.41 -21.40
CA VAL A 363 14.24 -15.36 -20.97
C VAL A 363 14.26 -15.24 -19.45
N LEU A 364 13.09 -15.21 -18.78
CA LEU A 364 12.99 -15.23 -17.32
C LEU A 364 13.66 -16.48 -16.72
N ARG A 365 13.41 -17.67 -17.28
CA ARG A 365 14.02 -18.92 -16.81
C ARG A 365 15.55 -18.89 -16.90
N ARG A 366 16.10 -18.37 -18.00
CA ARG A 366 17.55 -18.23 -18.19
C ARG A 366 18.16 -17.18 -17.26
N TYR A 367 17.46 -16.08 -17.01
CA TYR A 367 17.86 -15.03 -16.06
C TYR A 367 17.98 -15.59 -14.63
N MET A 368 16.95 -16.28 -14.14
CA MET A 368 16.96 -16.91 -12.82
C MET A 368 18.12 -17.93 -12.70
N ALA A 369 18.29 -18.79 -13.70
CA ALA A 369 19.36 -19.79 -13.71
C ALA A 369 20.77 -19.17 -13.69
N ALA A 370 21.02 -18.11 -14.46
CA ALA A 370 22.32 -17.43 -14.49
C ALA A 370 22.66 -16.76 -13.15
N ALA A 371 21.66 -16.16 -12.48
CA ALA A 371 21.84 -15.57 -11.16
C ALA A 371 22.04 -16.63 -10.05
N GLU A 372 21.39 -17.79 -10.15
CA GLU A 372 21.59 -18.94 -9.24
C GLU A 372 22.97 -19.59 -9.41
N SER A 373 23.45 -19.73 -10.64
CA SER A 373 24.78 -20.28 -10.94
C SER A 373 25.93 -19.28 -10.74
N LEU A 374 25.62 -18.03 -10.35
CA LEU A 374 26.57 -16.91 -10.26
C LEU A 374 27.30 -16.62 -11.60
N ASP A 375 26.70 -17.01 -12.73
CA ASP A 375 27.32 -16.89 -14.05
C ASP A 375 27.06 -15.49 -14.64
N LEU A 376 28.01 -14.59 -14.38
CA LEU A 376 28.04 -13.24 -14.92
C LEU A 376 28.03 -13.24 -16.45
N THR A 377 28.62 -14.22 -17.15
CA THR A 377 28.65 -14.25 -18.62
C THR A 377 27.28 -14.56 -19.19
N LEU A 378 26.56 -15.55 -18.64
CA LEU A 378 25.18 -15.85 -19.01
C LEU A 378 24.23 -14.70 -18.66
N PHE A 379 24.39 -14.09 -17.48
CA PHE A 379 23.57 -12.95 -17.05
C PHE A 379 23.75 -11.74 -18.00
N THR A 380 25.01 -11.34 -18.19
CA THR A 380 25.42 -10.25 -19.11
C THR A 380 24.94 -10.52 -20.54
N GLY A 381 24.98 -11.78 -20.97
CA GLY A 381 24.52 -12.26 -22.27
C GLY A 381 23.00 -12.23 -22.49
N LEU A 382 22.18 -11.94 -21.47
CA LEU A 382 20.73 -11.75 -21.58
C LEU A 382 20.31 -10.27 -21.65
N LEU A 383 21.20 -9.34 -21.29
CA LEU A 383 20.89 -7.91 -21.29
C LEU A 383 21.00 -7.31 -22.71
N SER A 384 20.25 -6.25 -22.98
CA SER A 384 20.55 -5.33 -24.09
C SER A 384 21.85 -4.56 -23.82
N GLU A 385 22.23 -3.65 -24.71
CA GLU A 385 23.45 -2.82 -24.56
C GLU A 385 23.18 -1.56 -23.75
N ASP A 386 21.97 -1.02 -23.90
CA ASP A 386 21.40 0.17 -23.29
C ASP A 386 20.57 -0.10 -22.01
N ILE A 387 20.55 -1.36 -21.55
CA ILE A 387 19.82 -1.87 -20.37
C ILE A 387 19.80 -0.87 -19.21
N ALA A 388 18.60 -0.49 -18.76
CA ALA A 388 18.41 0.31 -17.56
C ALA A 388 18.04 -0.58 -16.36
N LEU A 389 18.74 -0.40 -15.24
CA LEU A 389 18.34 -0.96 -13.93
C LEU A 389 17.99 0.21 -13.00
N THR A 390 16.88 0.10 -12.25
CA THR A 390 16.53 1.05 -11.17
C THR A 390 16.05 0.31 -9.92
N MET A 391 16.23 0.90 -8.72
CA MET A 391 15.97 0.19 -7.45
C MET A 391 14.97 0.85 -6.45
N PRO A 392 13.74 1.24 -6.83
CA PRO A 392 12.81 1.92 -5.90
C PRO A 392 12.56 1.14 -4.58
N PRO A 393 12.61 1.79 -3.40
CA PRO A 393 12.72 3.22 -3.16
C PRO A 393 14.16 3.77 -3.05
N ASN A 394 15.16 2.90 -3.20
CA ASN A 394 16.55 3.31 -3.16
C ASN A 394 16.90 4.13 -4.40
N PRO A 395 17.65 5.24 -4.26
CA PRO A 395 17.91 6.17 -5.35
C PRO A 395 19.03 5.67 -6.30
N PHE A 396 19.07 4.37 -6.56
CA PHE A 396 20.11 3.71 -7.35
C PHE A 396 19.61 3.37 -8.74
N TRP A 397 20.51 3.48 -9.71
CA TRP A 397 20.28 3.05 -11.09
C TRP A 397 21.61 2.69 -11.74
N PHE A 398 21.53 2.01 -12.88
CA PHE A 398 22.63 1.80 -13.82
C PHE A 398 22.07 1.90 -15.23
N VAL A 399 22.83 2.46 -16.17
CA VAL A 399 22.51 2.35 -17.61
C VAL A 399 23.68 1.70 -18.32
N GLY A 400 23.37 0.69 -19.12
CA GLY A 400 24.35 -0.01 -19.93
C GLY A 400 24.89 -1.29 -19.28
N ARG A 401 25.12 -2.29 -20.13
CA ARG A 401 25.51 -3.66 -19.77
C ARG A 401 26.72 -3.71 -18.85
N GLU A 402 27.74 -2.89 -19.13
CA GLU A 402 29.03 -2.88 -18.43
C GLU A 402 28.91 -2.45 -16.97
N ALA A 403 28.17 -1.37 -16.69
CA ALA A 403 27.98 -0.84 -15.34
C ALA A 403 27.23 -1.83 -14.42
N ILE A 404 26.20 -2.49 -14.96
CA ILE A 404 25.47 -3.55 -14.24
C ILE A 404 26.40 -4.76 -13.97
N THR A 405 27.21 -5.15 -14.95
CA THR A 405 28.15 -6.27 -14.81
C THR A 405 29.21 -5.99 -13.74
N GLU A 406 29.77 -4.78 -13.72
CA GLU A 406 30.75 -4.35 -12.71
C GLU A 406 30.16 -4.33 -11.31
N PHE A 407 28.96 -3.77 -11.14
CA PHE A 407 28.21 -3.75 -9.88
C PHE A 407 27.92 -5.17 -9.37
N LEU A 408 27.36 -6.03 -10.21
CA LEU A 408 26.99 -7.40 -9.81
C LEU A 408 28.22 -8.23 -9.47
N ARG A 409 29.31 -8.13 -10.23
CA ARG A 409 30.57 -8.87 -9.99
C ARG A 409 31.06 -8.74 -8.55
N ILE A 410 31.02 -7.54 -7.99
CA ILE A 410 31.44 -7.26 -6.60
C ILE A 410 30.59 -8.03 -5.57
N SER A 411 29.32 -8.29 -5.89
CA SER A 411 28.36 -8.99 -5.02
C SER A 411 28.24 -10.50 -5.25
N LEU A 412 28.57 -10.98 -6.45
CA LEU A 412 28.37 -12.38 -6.86
C LEU A 412 29.65 -13.24 -6.79
N ASP A 413 30.84 -12.63 -6.79
CA ASP A 413 32.12 -13.32 -6.63
C ASP A 413 32.32 -13.86 -5.19
N PRO A 414 32.43 -15.18 -4.95
CA PRO A 414 32.65 -15.74 -3.60
C PRO A 414 33.98 -15.37 -2.95
N ALA A 415 34.97 -14.88 -3.71
CA ALA A 415 36.22 -14.35 -3.18
C ALA A 415 36.13 -12.87 -2.75
N SER A 416 35.02 -12.20 -3.08
CA SER A 416 34.79 -10.80 -2.72
C SER A 416 34.45 -10.65 -1.22
N PRO A 417 35.02 -9.66 -0.50
CA PRO A 417 34.55 -9.32 0.85
C PRO A 417 33.11 -8.76 0.87
N MET A 418 32.56 -8.41 -0.31
CA MET A 418 31.19 -7.96 -0.52
C MET A 418 30.25 -9.09 -1.01
N PHE A 419 30.71 -10.35 -1.03
CA PHE A 419 29.92 -11.49 -1.50
C PHE A 419 28.58 -11.58 -0.78
N LEU A 420 27.49 -11.51 -1.55
CA LEU A 420 26.14 -11.44 -1.02
C LEU A 420 25.68 -12.80 -0.48
N GLY A 421 26.17 -13.90 -1.05
CA GLY A 421 25.76 -15.27 -0.76
C GLY A 421 25.22 -15.99 -2.00
N HIS A 422 24.69 -17.18 -1.80
CA HIS A 422 24.08 -17.96 -2.87
C HIS A 422 22.64 -17.50 -3.12
N TRP A 423 22.26 -17.44 -4.38
CA TRP A 423 20.92 -17.03 -4.79
C TRP A 423 19.97 -18.22 -4.99
N ARG A 424 18.68 -17.93 -4.93
CA ARG A 424 17.57 -18.75 -5.39
C ARG A 424 16.45 -17.82 -5.85
N HIS A 425 15.74 -18.17 -6.91
CA HIS A 425 14.64 -17.38 -7.44
C HIS A 425 13.34 -18.18 -7.46
N LEU A 426 12.21 -17.47 -7.35
CA LEU A 426 10.90 -17.97 -7.72
C LEU A 426 10.29 -17.05 -8.79
N PRO A 427 9.63 -17.59 -9.82
CA PRO A 427 8.94 -16.77 -10.81
C PRO A 427 7.74 -16.06 -10.16
N ALA A 428 7.47 -14.84 -10.61
CA ALA A 428 6.32 -14.03 -10.22
C ALA A 428 5.82 -13.24 -11.44
N ARG A 429 4.69 -12.53 -11.27
CA ARG A 429 4.27 -11.48 -12.20
C ARG A 429 3.91 -10.22 -11.42
N ALA A 430 4.24 -9.07 -12.00
CA ALA A 430 3.95 -7.76 -11.45
C ALA A 430 3.61 -6.81 -12.59
N ASN A 431 2.58 -5.98 -12.43
CA ASN A 431 2.26 -4.92 -13.38
C ASN A 431 1.99 -5.42 -14.82
N GLY A 432 1.50 -6.65 -14.96
CA GLY A 432 1.33 -7.35 -16.25
C GLY A 432 2.63 -7.96 -16.81
N GLN A 433 3.78 -7.66 -16.20
CA GLN A 433 5.12 -8.05 -16.63
C GLN A 433 5.62 -9.30 -15.88
N LEU A 434 6.63 -9.98 -16.44
CA LEU A 434 7.33 -11.06 -15.75
C LEU A 434 8.26 -10.51 -14.66
N ALA A 435 8.35 -11.24 -13.54
CA ALA A 435 9.20 -10.88 -12.42
C ALA A 435 9.89 -12.11 -11.79
N ALA A 436 10.97 -11.87 -11.05
CA ALA A 436 11.67 -12.87 -10.25
C ALA A 436 11.76 -12.41 -8.78
N GLY A 437 11.22 -13.22 -7.87
CA GLY A 437 11.44 -13.07 -6.44
C GLY A 437 12.79 -13.66 -6.06
N GLY A 438 13.80 -12.83 -5.85
CA GLY A 438 15.16 -13.22 -5.50
C GLY A 438 15.36 -13.41 -3.99
N TYR A 439 16.01 -14.52 -3.64
CA TYR A 439 16.33 -14.92 -2.28
C TYR A 439 17.83 -15.16 -2.14
N VAL A 440 18.40 -14.78 -0.99
CA VAL A 440 19.83 -14.96 -0.69
C VAL A 440 20.03 -15.80 0.57
N ARG A 441 20.87 -16.83 0.45
CA ARG A 441 21.50 -17.54 1.57
C ARG A 441 22.88 -16.94 1.80
N ARG A 442 22.97 -16.06 2.80
CA ARG A 442 24.19 -15.35 3.21
C ARG A 442 25.29 -16.35 3.64
N PRO A 443 26.59 -16.04 3.46
CA PRO A 443 27.68 -16.85 3.98
C PRO A 443 27.49 -17.16 5.48
N GLY A 444 27.77 -18.39 5.89
CA GLY A 444 27.56 -18.87 7.27
C GLY A 444 26.10 -19.07 7.69
N THR A 445 25.11 -18.89 6.80
CA THR A 445 23.69 -19.14 7.09
C THR A 445 23.11 -20.27 6.25
N THR A 446 22.10 -20.96 6.78
CA THR A 446 21.39 -22.05 6.08
C THR A 446 20.16 -21.57 5.32
N VAL A 447 19.46 -20.55 5.83
CA VAL A 447 18.15 -20.11 5.34
C VAL A 447 18.26 -19.07 4.22
N TYR A 448 17.60 -19.33 3.09
CA TYR A 448 17.37 -18.36 2.03
C TYR A 448 16.35 -17.30 2.49
N ARG A 449 16.68 -16.02 2.35
CA ARG A 449 15.81 -14.89 2.76
C ARG A 449 15.47 -14.03 1.55
N ALA A 450 14.22 -13.58 1.46
CA ALA A 450 13.78 -12.68 0.41
C ALA A 450 14.66 -11.41 0.37
N GLN A 451 15.13 -11.03 -0.81
CA GLN A 451 16.14 -10.00 -1.00
C GLN A 451 15.73 -8.91 -1.99
N VAL A 452 15.01 -9.26 -3.06
CA VAL A 452 14.60 -8.34 -4.14
C VAL A 452 13.43 -8.94 -4.95
N LEU A 453 12.51 -8.11 -5.44
CA LEU A 453 11.60 -8.49 -6.53
C LEU A 453 12.04 -7.74 -7.79
N ASP A 454 12.63 -8.45 -8.76
CA ASP A 454 13.08 -7.87 -10.03
C ASP A 454 11.99 -8.01 -11.08
N VAL A 455 11.41 -6.89 -11.53
CA VAL A 455 10.41 -6.84 -12.61
C VAL A 455 11.09 -6.48 -13.92
N LEU A 456 10.85 -7.29 -14.96
CA LEU A 456 11.60 -7.25 -16.22
C LEU A 456 10.77 -6.60 -17.34
N ARG A 457 11.40 -5.74 -18.15
CA ARG A 457 10.94 -5.44 -19.52
C ARG A 457 11.83 -6.23 -20.49
N ILE A 458 11.19 -7.02 -21.34
CA ILE A 458 11.86 -7.93 -22.29
C ILE A 458 11.44 -7.52 -23.70
N GLU A 459 12.41 -7.40 -24.60
CA GLU A 459 12.20 -7.14 -26.02
C GLU A 459 13.01 -8.17 -26.83
N GLY A 460 12.30 -8.98 -27.63
CA GLY A 460 12.92 -10.10 -28.35
C GLY A 460 13.46 -11.17 -27.40
N ASP A 461 14.78 -11.38 -27.39
CA ASP A 461 15.50 -12.27 -26.46
C ASP A 461 16.27 -11.50 -25.37
N ARG A 462 16.05 -10.19 -25.25
CA ARG A 462 16.85 -9.29 -24.41
C ARG A 462 16.03 -8.69 -23.27
N ILE A 463 16.63 -8.63 -22.08
CA ILE A 463 16.15 -7.77 -21.00
C ILE A 463 16.64 -6.36 -21.30
N VAL A 464 15.71 -5.41 -21.41
CA VAL A 464 15.95 -3.99 -21.73
C VAL A 464 15.69 -3.08 -20.52
N GLU A 465 14.99 -3.57 -19.50
CA GLU A 465 14.82 -2.87 -18.22
C GLU A 465 14.67 -3.86 -17.06
N ILE A 466 15.26 -3.52 -15.90
CA ILE A 466 15.05 -4.19 -14.62
C ILE A 466 14.63 -3.14 -13.60
N THR A 467 13.47 -3.33 -12.97
CA THR A 467 13.08 -2.54 -11.79
C THR A 467 13.08 -3.43 -10.56
N SER A 468 14.08 -3.22 -9.70
CA SER A 468 14.35 -3.98 -8.48
C SER A 468 13.63 -3.37 -7.28
N PHE A 469 12.73 -4.10 -6.64
CA PHE A 469 11.98 -3.61 -5.48
C PHE A 469 12.37 -4.32 -4.18
N GLU A 470 12.20 -3.62 -3.06
CA GLU A 470 12.40 -4.19 -1.73
C GLU A 470 11.40 -5.33 -1.44
N PRO A 471 11.83 -6.41 -0.73
CA PRO A 471 11.05 -7.64 -0.60
C PRO A 471 9.88 -7.56 0.39
N HIS A 472 9.54 -6.39 0.93
CA HIS A 472 8.48 -6.25 1.94
C HIS A 472 7.09 -6.61 1.41
N LEU A 473 6.87 -6.48 0.10
CA LEU A 473 5.63 -6.86 -0.57
C LEU A 473 5.53 -8.33 -0.97
N PHE A 474 6.58 -9.16 -0.80
CA PHE A 474 6.56 -10.58 -1.18
C PHE A 474 5.27 -11.33 -0.79
N PRO A 475 4.70 -11.17 0.43
CA PRO A 475 3.45 -11.82 0.81
C PRO A 475 2.23 -11.47 -0.07
N ALA A 476 2.19 -10.26 -0.66
CA ALA A 476 1.14 -9.85 -1.60
C ALA A 476 1.30 -10.49 -2.99
N PHE A 477 2.51 -10.99 -3.32
CA PHE A 477 2.79 -11.78 -4.53
C PHE A 477 2.72 -13.30 -4.26
N GLY A 478 2.12 -13.72 -3.14
CA GLY A 478 2.11 -15.12 -2.69
C GLY A 478 3.50 -15.68 -2.29
N LEU A 479 4.55 -14.85 -2.34
CA LEU A 479 5.93 -15.26 -2.07
C LEU A 479 6.22 -15.26 -0.56
N PRO A 480 6.82 -16.33 0.00
CA PRO A 480 7.23 -16.34 1.40
C PRO A 480 8.44 -15.43 1.64
N LEU A 481 8.58 -14.85 2.83
CA LEU A 481 9.77 -14.04 3.16
C LEU A 481 11.07 -14.85 3.38
N ARG A 482 10.97 -16.19 3.41
CA ARG A 482 12.06 -17.14 3.62
C ARG A 482 11.77 -18.43 2.87
N LEU A 483 12.79 -19.05 2.30
CA LEU A 483 12.74 -20.43 1.82
C LEU A 483 13.57 -21.33 2.74
N PRO A 484 13.18 -22.61 2.91
CA PRO A 484 14.03 -23.57 3.61
C PRO A 484 15.38 -23.71 2.89
N ALA A 485 16.39 -24.20 3.62
CA ALA A 485 17.55 -24.78 2.97
C ALA A 485 17.09 -25.99 2.14
N ASP A 486 17.74 -26.23 1.00
CA ASP A 486 17.66 -27.51 0.31
C ASP A 486 18.12 -28.64 1.27
N ARG A 487 17.39 -29.76 1.23
CA ARG A 487 17.60 -30.94 2.09
C ARG A 487 18.49 -31.96 1.42
#